data_AF-A0AAD5XBV7-F1
#
_entry.id   AF-A0AAD5XBV7-F1
#
_cell.length_a   1.000
_cell.length_b   1.000
_cell.length_c   1.000
_cell.angle_alpha   90.00
_cell.angle_beta   90.00
_cell.angle_gamma   90.00
#
_symmetry.space_group_name_H-M   'P 1'
#
loop_
_entity.id
_entity.type
_entity.pdbx_description
1 polymer ?
#
loop_
_entity_poly.entity_id
_entity_poly.type
_entity_poly.pdbx_seq_one_letter_code
_entity_poly.pdbx_strand_id
1 'polypeptide(L)'
;MGYQKKQVVVNVLDAEGVVVGTCEAVTFVTPFSIVSEDYWPSKRYLDLCVDGAKQHDVPEDYVKWLASHRCYDPAKTTFGKRVGKFAMLGIACFNVIPVIPVGFLFIRNGWQPPWIVTWWIQGSFTMLRFVHTYGLKHLFGSGINHLDLEKESCY
;
A
#
# COMPACT_ATOMS: atom_id res chain seq x y z
N MET A 1 6.12 -3.71 -11.15
CA MET A 1 7.45 -3.30 -10.65
C MET A 1 7.67 -4.01 -9.33
N GLY A 2 8.77 -4.75 -9.20
CA GLY A 2 9.04 -5.62 -8.05
C GLY A 2 10.50 -5.52 -7.62
N TYR A 3 10.92 -6.39 -6.72
CA TYR A 3 12.30 -6.46 -6.28
C TYR A 3 13.25 -6.87 -7.40
N GLN A 4 14.45 -6.32 -7.41
CA GLN A 4 15.55 -6.75 -8.27
C GLN A 4 16.43 -7.74 -7.51
N LYS A 5 16.78 -8.84 -8.18
CA LYS A 5 17.71 -9.84 -7.65
C LYS A 5 19.13 -9.26 -7.65
N LYS A 6 19.81 -9.31 -6.50
CA LYS A 6 21.20 -8.88 -6.34
C LYS A 6 21.99 -9.97 -5.63
N GLN A 7 23.20 -10.25 -6.13
CA GLN A 7 24.14 -11.12 -5.43
C GLN A 7 24.97 -10.28 -4.47
N VAL A 8 25.10 -10.74 -3.23
CA VAL A 8 25.84 -10.08 -2.17
C VAL A 8 26.69 -11.10 -1.42
N VAL A 9 27.88 -10.69 -1.03
CA VAL A 9 28.74 -11.47 -0.13
C VAL A 9 28.40 -11.04 1.29
N VAL A 10 28.01 -11.98 2.14
CA VAL A 10 27.68 -11.73 3.54
C VAL A 10 28.68 -12.42 4.45
N ASN A 11 29.02 -11.75 5.56
CA ASN A 11 29.88 -12.30 6.59
C ASN A 11 29.02 -13.13 7.55
N VAL A 12 29.42 -14.38 7.78
CA VAL A 12 28.81 -15.25 8.77
C VAL A 12 29.48 -14.97 10.11
N LEU A 13 28.67 -14.63 11.11
CA LEU A 13 29.13 -14.33 12.45
C LEU A 13 28.88 -15.54 13.36
N ASP A 14 29.79 -15.79 14.30
CA ASP A 14 29.56 -16.71 15.41
C ASP A 14 28.65 -16.09 16.47
N ALA A 15 28.25 -16.88 17.48
CA ALA A 15 27.46 -16.43 18.63
C ALA A 15 28.14 -15.26 19.38
N GLU A 16 29.48 -15.20 19.39
CA GLU A 16 30.25 -14.09 19.97
C GLU A 16 30.45 -12.90 19.01
N GLY A 17 29.86 -12.91 17.82
CA GLY A 17 29.94 -11.81 16.84
C GLY A 17 31.25 -11.77 16.04
N VAL A 18 32.06 -12.84 16.10
CA VAL A 18 33.31 -12.96 15.34
C VAL A 18 33.02 -13.48 13.93
N VAL A 19 33.67 -12.92 12.92
CA VAL A 19 33.51 -13.37 11.52
C VAL A 19 34.16 -14.75 11.34
N VAL A 20 33.33 -15.78 11.12
CA VAL A 20 33.76 -17.17 10.92
C VAL A 20 34.04 -17.46 9.44
N GLY A 21 33.35 -16.74 8.55
CA GLY A 21 33.54 -16.90 7.10
C GLY A 21 32.67 -15.96 6.29
N THR A 22 32.70 -16.15 4.97
CA THR A 22 31.88 -15.41 4.03
C THR A 22 31.08 -16.37 3.17
N CYS A 23 29.86 -15.98 2.80
CA CYS A 23 29.05 -16.74 1.85
C CYS A 23 28.40 -15.81 0.82
N GLU A 24 28.20 -16.35 -0.38
CA GLU A 24 27.45 -15.65 -1.43
C GLU A 24 25.96 -15.92 -1.25
N ALA A 25 25.20 -14.85 -1.12
CA ALA A 25 23.75 -14.89 -0.97
C ALA A 25 23.06 -14.10 -2.09
N VAL A 26 21.90 -14.58 -2.48
CA VAL A 26 20.99 -13.86 -3.35
C VAL A 26 20.01 -13.09 -2.47
N THR A 27 19.93 -11.78 -2.67
CA THR A 27 18.95 -10.91 -2.01
C THR A 27 18.06 -10.19 -3.02
N PHE A 28 16.96 -9.65 -2.52
CA PHE A 28 15.96 -8.93 -3.28
C PHE A 28 15.90 -7.49 -2.78
N VAL A 29 16.24 -6.54 -3.65
CA VAL A 29 16.33 -5.12 -3.29
C VAL A 29 15.31 -4.33 -4.11
N THR A 30 14.66 -3.36 -3.47
CA THR A 30 13.84 -2.40 -4.21
C THR A 30 14.75 -1.50 -5.06
N PRO A 31 14.48 -1.34 -6.38
CA PRO A 31 15.27 -0.42 -7.22
C PRO A 31 15.11 1.04 -6.82
N PHE A 32 14.05 1.36 -6.05
CA PHE A 32 13.77 2.69 -5.54
C PHE A 32 14.04 2.72 -4.05
N SER A 33 14.97 3.58 -3.65
CA SER A 33 15.22 3.94 -2.27
C SER A 33 14.32 5.12 -1.90
N ILE A 34 13.12 4.84 -1.41
CA ILE A 34 12.25 5.86 -0.84
C ILE A 34 12.69 6.07 0.62
N VAL A 35 13.63 6.99 0.83
CA VAL A 35 13.93 7.50 2.18
C VAL A 35 13.04 8.72 2.36
N SER A 36 11.83 8.51 2.84
CA SER A 36 10.96 9.61 3.27
C SER A 36 10.58 9.36 4.72
N GLU A 37 10.63 10.42 5.53
CA GLU A 37 10.27 10.41 6.94
C GLU A 37 8.81 9.99 7.19
N ASP A 38 8.00 9.89 6.14
CA ASP A 38 6.59 9.51 6.21
C ASP A 38 6.31 8.03 5.86
N TYR A 39 7.32 7.29 5.38
CA TYR A 39 7.16 5.92 4.93
C TYR A 39 7.60 4.92 6.00
N TRP A 40 6.65 4.57 6.86
CA TRP A 40 6.86 3.61 7.94
C TRP A 40 6.26 2.24 7.62
N PRO A 41 6.89 1.13 8.04
CA PRO A 41 6.28 -0.19 7.93
C PRO A 41 4.99 -0.25 8.76
N SER A 42 4.07 -1.11 8.33
CA SER A 42 2.94 -1.46 9.18
C SER A 42 3.46 -2.14 10.46
N LYS A 43 2.79 -1.91 11.60
CA LYS A 43 3.17 -2.53 12.87
C LYS A 43 3.30 -4.05 12.76
N ARG A 44 2.31 -4.70 12.15
CA ARG A 44 2.32 -6.15 11.92
C ARG A 44 3.55 -6.63 11.13
N TYR A 45 3.95 -5.88 10.10
CA TYR A 45 5.13 -6.25 9.31
C TYR A 45 6.42 -6.08 10.11
N LEU A 46 6.55 -5.02 10.91
CA LEU A 46 7.69 -4.83 11.79
C LEU A 46 7.79 -5.95 12.83
N ASP A 47 6.66 -6.28 13.47
CA ASP A 47 6.59 -7.36 14.46
C ASP A 47 7.06 -8.71 13.85
N LEU A 48 6.65 -9.03 12.62
CA LEU A 48 7.12 -10.23 11.92
C LEU A 48 8.64 -10.24 11.71
N CYS A 49 9.23 -9.10 11.34
CA CYS A 49 10.68 -9.00 11.19
C CYS A 49 11.42 -9.16 12.52
N VAL A 50 10.88 -8.57 13.61
CA VAL A 50 11.45 -8.69 14.96
C VAL A 50 11.34 -10.12 15.47
N ASP A 51 10.19 -10.76 15.31
CA ASP A 51 9.99 -12.14 15.75
C ASP A 51 10.85 -13.11 14.92
N GLY A 52 10.95 -12.90 13.61
CA GLY A 52 11.84 -13.68 12.75
C GLY A 52 13.32 -13.53 13.14
N ALA A 53 13.76 -12.31 13.46
CA ALA A 53 15.13 -12.07 13.92
C ALA A 53 15.42 -12.77 15.26
N LYS A 54 14.45 -12.80 16.18
CA LYS A 54 14.56 -13.54 17.45
C LYS A 54 14.58 -15.05 17.26
N GLN A 55 13.77 -15.57 16.34
CA GLN A 55 13.67 -17.01 16.07
C GLN A 55 14.93 -17.59 15.41
N HIS A 56 15.71 -16.74 14.74
CA HIS A 56 16.94 -17.14 14.05
C HIS A 56 18.21 -16.64 14.75
N ASP A 57 18.12 -16.31 16.04
CA ASP A 57 19.25 -15.94 16.89
C ASP A 57 20.13 -14.82 16.32
N VAL A 58 19.51 -13.84 15.65
CA VAL A 58 20.19 -12.64 15.16
C VAL A 58 20.66 -11.81 16.37
N PRO A 59 21.84 -11.13 16.31
CA PRO A 59 22.38 -10.39 17.44
C PRO A 59 21.37 -9.45 18.12
N GLU A 60 21.35 -9.45 19.45
CA GLU A 60 20.34 -8.73 20.25
C GLU A 60 20.32 -7.22 19.94
N ASP A 61 21.49 -6.64 19.67
CA ASP A 61 21.61 -5.23 19.27
C ASP A 61 20.89 -4.92 17.96
N TYR A 62 20.91 -5.86 17.00
CA TYR A 62 20.17 -5.73 15.76
C TYR A 62 18.66 -5.84 15.99
N VAL A 63 18.23 -6.76 16.86
CA VAL A 63 16.81 -6.89 17.24
C VAL A 63 16.30 -5.61 17.93
N LYS A 64 17.10 -5.02 18.83
CA LYS A 64 16.80 -3.74 19.49
C LYS A 64 16.72 -2.59 18.48
N TRP A 65 17.67 -2.52 17.56
CA TRP A 65 17.66 -1.54 16.47
C TRP A 65 16.40 -1.68 15.62
N LEU A 66 16.06 -2.90 15.21
CA LEU A 66 14.86 -3.17 14.39
C LEU A 66 13.59 -2.75 15.14
N ALA A 67 13.44 -3.11 16.41
CA ALA A 67 12.29 -2.76 17.24
C ALA A 67 12.15 -1.26 17.52
N SER A 68 13.24 -0.48 17.37
CA SER A 68 13.20 0.97 17.59
C SER A 68 12.60 1.76 16.41
N HIS A 69 12.35 1.11 15.28
CA HIS A 69 11.78 1.77 14.11
C HIS A 69 10.34 2.24 14.37
N ARG A 70 10.01 3.43 13.88
CA ARG A 70 8.64 3.94 13.95
C ARG A 70 7.72 3.10 13.06
N CYS A 71 6.48 2.93 13.49
CA CYS A 71 5.45 2.22 12.76
C CYS A 71 4.42 3.19 12.19
N TYR A 72 3.84 2.83 11.06
CA TYR A 72 2.66 3.48 10.55
C TYR A 72 1.50 3.31 11.54
N ASP A 73 0.97 4.43 12.03
CA ASP A 73 -0.17 4.45 12.95
C ASP A 73 -1.43 4.95 12.23
N PRO A 74 -2.35 4.05 11.84
CA PRO A 74 -3.61 4.44 11.22
C PRO A 74 -4.54 5.20 12.17
N ALA A 75 -4.31 5.18 13.49
CA ALA A 75 -5.14 5.94 14.44
C ALA A 75 -4.86 7.46 14.39
N LYS A 76 -3.71 7.88 13.85
CA LYS A 76 -3.38 9.29 13.55
C LYS A 76 -4.12 9.83 12.31
N THR A 77 -5.23 9.21 11.90
CA THR A 77 -6.08 9.75 10.84
C THR A 77 -6.64 11.11 11.24
N THR A 78 -6.22 12.16 10.55
CA THR A 78 -6.77 13.52 10.66
C THR A 78 -8.29 13.49 10.46
N PHE A 79 -9.02 14.36 11.16
CA PHE A 79 -10.48 14.51 11.02
C PHE A 79 -10.92 14.62 9.54
N GLY A 80 -10.12 15.29 8.70
CA GLY A 80 -10.33 15.37 7.25
C GLY A 80 -10.32 14.01 6.52
N LYS A 81 -9.45 13.06 6.91
CA LYS A 81 -9.45 11.69 6.37
C LYS A 81 -10.68 10.91 6.80
N ARG A 82 -11.20 11.16 8.00
CA ARG A 82 -12.43 10.53 8.48
C ARG A 82 -13.65 11.04 7.72
N VAL A 83 -13.79 12.35 7.58
CA VAL A 83 -14.88 12.98 6.82
C VAL A 83 -14.80 12.61 5.34
N GLY A 84 -13.61 12.67 4.74
CA GLY A 84 -13.40 12.28 3.34
C GLY A 84 -13.80 10.84 3.04
N LYS A 85 -13.62 9.92 4.00
CA LYS A 85 -14.00 8.51 3.85
C LYS A 85 -15.52 8.38 3.77
N PHE A 86 -16.25 9.06 4.66
CA PHE A 86 -17.70 9.06 4.64
C PHE A 86 -18.27 9.80 3.43
N ALA A 87 -17.64 10.90 3.00
CA ALA A 87 -18.02 11.61 1.78
C ALA A 87 -17.84 10.73 0.54
N MET A 88 -16.70 10.04 0.41
CA MET A 88 -16.44 9.12 -0.70
C MET A 88 -17.41 7.93 -0.68
N LEU A 89 -17.66 7.36 0.51
CA LEU A 89 -18.63 6.28 0.67
C LEU A 89 -20.03 6.75 0.26
N GLY A 90 -20.44 7.95 0.67
CA GLY A 90 -21.72 8.54 0.27
C GLY A 90 -21.85 8.70 -1.25
N ILE A 91 -20.82 9.27 -1.90
CA ILE A 91 -20.78 9.43 -3.37
C ILE A 91 -20.83 8.07 -4.07
N ALA A 92 -20.05 7.09 -3.60
CA ALA A 92 -20.00 5.75 -4.16
C ALA A 92 -21.34 5.03 -3.99
N CYS A 93 -21.94 5.08 -2.80
CA CYS A 93 -23.24 4.49 -2.52
C CYS A 93 -24.32 5.10 -3.41
N PHE A 94 -24.38 6.44 -3.51
CA PHE A 94 -25.36 7.11 -4.37
C PHE A 94 -25.21 6.72 -5.84
N ASN A 95 -23.98 6.53 -6.33
CA ASN A 95 -23.74 6.14 -7.72
C ASN A 95 -23.96 4.64 -8.00
N VAL A 96 -23.55 3.74 -7.10
CA VAL A 96 -23.50 2.30 -7.37
C VAL A 96 -24.77 1.57 -6.91
N ILE A 97 -25.41 2.01 -5.82
CA ILE A 97 -26.62 1.34 -5.31
C ILE A 97 -27.73 1.24 -6.37
N PRO A 98 -28.00 2.26 -7.21
CA PRO A 98 -29.02 2.16 -8.25
C PRO A 98 -28.70 1.12 -9.34
N VAL A 99 -27.43 0.73 -9.52
CA VAL A 99 -27.03 -0.28 -10.51
C VAL A 99 -27.62 -1.66 -10.18
N ILE A 100 -27.69 -2.01 -8.89
CA ILE A 100 -28.12 -3.32 -8.42
C ILE A 100 -29.60 -3.62 -8.77
N PRO A 101 -30.60 -2.80 -8.40
CA PRO A 101 -32.00 -3.07 -8.74
C PRO A 101 -32.25 -2.98 -10.25
N VAL A 102 -31.54 -2.09 -10.97
CA VAL A 102 -31.62 -1.97 -12.42
C VAL A 102 -31.12 -3.26 -13.09
N GLY A 103 -29.96 -3.77 -12.68
CA GLY A 103 -29.44 -5.05 -13.14
C GLY A 103 -30.37 -6.23 -12.81
N PHE A 104 -30.92 -6.25 -11.60
CA PHE A 104 -31.88 -7.28 -11.19
C PHE A 104 -33.16 -7.28 -12.05
N LEU A 105 -33.70 -6.09 -12.39
CA LEU A 105 -34.85 -5.96 -13.28
C LEU A 105 -34.57 -6.51 -14.68
N PHE A 106 -33.40 -6.20 -15.25
CA PHE A 106 -33.00 -6.71 -16.57
C PHE A 106 -32.87 -8.24 -16.58
N ILE A 107 -32.24 -8.82 -15.54
CA ILE A 107 -32.12 -10.28 -15.41
C ILE A 107 -33.50 -10.93 -15.25
N ARG A 108 -34.35 -10.38 -14.37
CA ARG A 108 -35.69 -10.91 -14.10
C ARG A 108 -36.58 -10.91 -15.34
N ASN A 109 -36.51 -9.86 -16.14
CA ASN A 109 -37.35 -9.69 -17.33
C ASN A 109 -36.72 -10.29 -18.59
N GLY A 110 -35.48 -10.81 -18.53
CA GLY A 110 -34.75 -11.33 -19.68
C GLY A 110 -34.39 -10.26 -20.72
N TRP A 111 -34.38 -8.99 -20.31
CA TRP A 111 -34.11 -7.86 -21.21
C TRP A 111 -32.61 -7.59 -21.30
N GLN A 112 -32.13 -7.30 -22.50
CA GLN A 112 -30.78 -6.78 -22.64
C GLN A 112 -30.73 -5.31 -22.22
N PRO A 113 -29.70 -4.90 -21.45
CA PRO A 113 -29.58 -3.51 -21.03
C PRO A 113 -29.39 -2.63 -22.28
N PRO A 114 -30.15 -1.53 -22.40
CA PRO A 114 -29.97 -0.61 -23.51
C PRO A 114 -28.60 0.07 -23.37
N TRP A 115 -28.03 0.47 -24.51
CA TRP A 115 -26.70 1.09 -24.58
C TRP A 115 -26.50 2.28 -23.62
N ILE A 116 -27.59 3.02 -23.34
CA ILE A 116 -27.57 4.16 -22.42
C ILE A 116 -27.31 3.75 -20.96
N VAL A 117 -27.81 2.58 -20.53
CA VAL A 117 -27.56 2.05 -19.18
C VAL A 117 -26.11 1.61 -19.07
N THR A 118 -25.56 0.95 -20.09
CA THR A 118 -24.14 0.59 -20.10
C THR A 118 -23.24 1.83 -20.10
N TRP A 119 -23.64 2.89 -20.82
CA TRP A 119 -22.91 4.16 -20.83
C TRP A 119 -22.95 4.86 -19.47
N TRP A 120 -24.11 4.85 -18.80
CA TRP A 120 -24.26 5.38 -17.45
C TRP A 120 -23.37 4.63 -16.44
N ILE A 121 -23.36 3.29 -16.45
CA ILE A 121 -22.50 2.49 -15.56
C ILE A 121 -21.02 2.83 -15.76
N GLN A 122 -20.56 2.88 -17.02
CA GLN A 122 -19.18 3.26 -17.33
C GLN A 122 -18.86 4.69 -16.89
N GLY A 123 -19.81 5.62 -17.09
CA GLY A 123 -19.72 7.00 -16.64
C GLY A 123 -19.59 7.12 -15.12
N SER A 124 -20.38 6.37 -14.36
CA SER A 124 -20.33 6.33 -12.89
C SER A 124 -18.96 5.87 -12.36
N PHE A 125 -18.38 4.81 -12.94
CA PHE A 125 -17.04 4.36 -12.56
C PHE A 125 -15.96 5.39 -12.92
N THR A 126 -16.10 6.04 -14.07
CA THR A 126 -15.18 7.10 -14.51
C THR A 126 -15.27 8.33 -13.61
N MET A 127 -16.48 8.74 -13.23
CA MET A 127 -16.73 9.82 -12.29
C MET A 127 -16.14 9.50 -10.91
N LEU A 128 -16.38 8.30 -10.38
CA LEU A 128 -15.84 7.90 -9.08
C LEU A 128 -14.31 7.93 -9.08
N ARG A 129 -13.70 7.46 -10.17
CA ARG A 129 -12.25 7.55 -10.39
C ARG A 129 -11.79 9.00 -10.46
N PHE A 130 -12.50 9.87 -11.16
CA PHE A 130 -12.18 11.29 -11.26
C PHE A 130 -12.24 11.99 -9.88
N VAL A 131 -13.32 11.79 -9.13
CA VAL A 131 -13.47 12.33 -7.77
C VAL A 131 -12.33 11.84 -6.86
N HIS A 132 -11.96 10.57 -6.96
CA HIS A 132 -10.84 10.03 -6.22
C HIS A 132 -9.51 10.70 -6.64
N THR A 133 -9.18 10.70 -7.93
CA THR A 133 -7.88 11.16 -8.42
C THR A 133 -7.66 12.66 -8.24
N TYR A 134 -8.69 13.49 -8.46
CA TYR A 134 -8.56 14.95 -8.40
C TYR A 134 -8.90 15.53 -7.03
N GLY A 135 -9.94 15.00 -6.38
CA GLY A 135 -10.37 15.50 -5.06
C GLY A 135 -9.65 14.81 -3.91
N LEU A 136 -9.77 13.49 -3.84
CA LEU A 136 -9.45 12.74 -2.63
C LEU A 136 -8.00 12.23 -2.58
N LYS A 137 -7.27 12.20 -3.71
CA LYS A 137 -5.85 11.83 -3.76
C LYS A 137 -5.01 12.69 -2.81
N HIS A 138 -5.33 13.97 -2.68
CA HIS A 138 -4.64 14.90 -1.79
C HIS A 138 -4.91 14.63 -0.30
N LEU A 139 -6.05 13.98 0.02
CA LEU A 139 -6.45 13.66 1.39
C LEU A 139 -6.06 12.24 1.81
N PHE A 140 -6.16 11.25 0.91
CA PHE A 140 -5.91 9.83 1.19
C PHE A 140 -4.55 9.34 0.69
N GLY A 141 -3.83 10.14 -0.09
CA GLY A 141 -2.70 9.68 -0.87
C GLY A 141 -3.15 8.85 -2.07
N SER A 142 -2.20 8.45 -2.92
CA SER A 142 -2.53 7.68 -4.13
C SER A 142 -2.94 6.23 -3.84
N GLY A 143 -2.84 5.76 -2.59
CA GLY A 143 -3.01 4.35 -2.20
C GLY A 143 -1.90 3.43 -2.73
N ILE A 144 -0.98 3.98 -3.52
CA ILE A 144 0.20 3.37 -4.08
C ILE A 144 1.38 4.07 -3.39
N ASN A 145 2.19 3.35 -2.62
CA ASN A 145 3.31 3.91 -1.86
C ASN A 145 4.48 4.43 -2.77
N HIS A 146 4.22 4.98 -3.97
CA HIS A 146 5.30 5.17 -4.96
C HIS A 146 5.24 6.42 -5.86
N LEU A 147 4.26 7.34 -5.77
CA LEU A 147 4.05 8.36 -6.82
C LEU A 147 4.08 9.84 -6.41
N ASP A 148 4.71 10.16 -5.28
CA ASP A 148 5.10 11.56 -5.00
C ASP A 148 6.47 11.91 -5.61
N LEU A 149 7.17 10.94 -6.21
CA LEU A 149 8.52 11.14 -6.79
C LEU A 149 8.54 11.73 -8.21
N GLU A 150 7.42 11.83 -8.92
CA GLU A 150 7.38 12.54 -10.21
C GLU A 150 7.40 14.07 -10.06
N LYS A 151 7.16 14.61 -8.85
CA LYS A 151 7.17 16.07 -8.64
C LYS A 151 8.52 16.65 -8.22
N GLU A 152 9.52 15.83 -7.91
CA GLU A 152 10.86 16.32 -7.53
C GLU A 152 11.97 15.99 -8.54
N SER A 153 11.63 15.54 -9.76
CA SER A 153 12.61 15.43 -10.86
C SER A 153 12.83 16.75 -11.62
N CYS A 154 12.64 17.88 -10.96
CA CYS A 154 13.11 19.19 -11.39
C CYS A 154 13.98 19.78 -10.27
N TYR A 155 15.26 19.42 -10.24
CA TYR A 155 16.41 20.31 -10.48
C TYR A 155 17.70 19.53 -10.23
#